data_AF-A0A9D6SDQ6-F1
#
_entry.id   AF-A0A9D6SDQ6-F1
#
_cell.length_a   1.000
_cell.length_b   1.000
_cell.length_c   1.000
_cell.angle_alpha   90.00
_cell.angle_beta   90.00
_cell.angle_gamma   90.00
#
_symmetry.space_group_name_H-M   'P 1'
#
loop_
_entity.id
_entity.type
_entity.pdbx_description
1 polymer ?
#
loop_
_entity_poly.entity_id
_entity_poly.type
_entity_poly.pdbx_seq_one_letter_code
_entity_poly.pdbx_strand_id
1 'polypeptide(L)' 'MVPELNQSSVRELFVRSYRLIYIIRRDEVCILALIHGSRDLETLWKREARPRP' A
#
# COMPACT_ATOMS: atom_id res chain seq x y z
N MET A 1 5.55 12.04 -8.30
CA MET A 1 4.86 12.57 -7.10
C MET A 1 3.38 12.63 -7.45
N VAL A 2 2.48 12.26 -6.54
CA VAL A 2 1.01 12.39 -6.75
C VAL A 2 0.54 13.66 -6.02
N PRO A 3 0.07 14.69 -6.73
CA PRO A 3 -0.26 16.00 -6.14
C PRO A 3 -1.49 16.06 -5.23
N GLU A 4 -2.46 15.14 -5.36
CA GLU A 4 -3.82 15.34 -4.86
C GLU A 4 -4.06 14.93 -3.40
N LEU A 5 -3.07 14.36 -2.69
CA LEU A 5 -3.25 13.84 -1.33
C LEU A 5 -2.36 14.45 -0.24
N ASN A 6 -1.43 15.35 -0.57
CA ASN A 6 -0.48 15.98 0.37
C ASN A 6 0.28 15.01 1.33
N GLN A 7 0.15 13.70 1.14
CA GLN A 7 0.82 12.62 1.86
C GLN A 7 1.84 11.98 0.91
N SER A 8 2.96 12.67 0.74
CA SER A 8 3.95 12.41 -0.32
C SER A 8 4.95 11.29 -0.02
N SER A 9 4.77 10.53 1.07
CA SER A 9 5.74 9.50 1.50
C SER A 9 5.40 8.08 1.05
N VAL A 10 4.12 7.73 0.93
CA VAL A 10 3.68 6.37 0.55
C VAL A 10 3.80 6.20 -0.95
N ARG A 11 4.51 5.15 -1.36
CA ARG A 11 4.85 4.83 -2.74
C ARG A 11 4.40 3.43 -3.07
N GLU A 12 4.10 3.23 -4.35
CA GLU A 12 3.71 1.95 -4.91
C GLU A 12 4.68 1.57 -6.04
N LEU A 13 5.11 0.30 -6.03
CA LEU A 13 5.90 -0.30 -7.09
C LEU A 13 5.21 -1.56 -7.61
N PHE A 14 5.01 -1.64 -8.93
CA PHE A 14 4.48 -2.84 -9.58
C PHE A 14 5.62 -3.84 -9.83
N VAL A 15 5.57 -4.99 -9.17
CA VAL A 15 6.53 -6.08 -9.33
C VAL A 15 5.78 -7.30 -9.84
N ARG A 16 5.85 -7.54 -11.15
CA ARG A 16 5.03 -8.55 -11.84
C ARG A 16 3.55 -8.34 -11.52
N SER A 17 2.86 -9.40 -11.07
CA SER A 17 1.46 -9.37 -10.65
C SER A 17 1.28 -8.93 -9.20
N TYR A 18 2.24 -8.20 -8.61
CA TYR A 18 2.16 -7.69 -7.24
C TYR A 18 2.35 -6.17 -7.18
N ARG A 19 1.82 -5.60 -6.11
CA ARG A 19 1.89 -4.19 -5.74
C ARG A 19 2.64 -4.12 -4.41
N LEU A 20 3.85 -3.54 -4.44
CA LEU A 20 4.67 -3.28 -3.25
C LEU A 20 4.38 -1.86 -2.77
N ILE A 21 3.85 -1.75 -1.55
CA ILE A 21 3.60 -0.48 -0.89
C ILE A 21 4.73 -0.22 0.09
N TYR A 22 5.37 0.94 -0.01
CA TYR A 22 6.52 1.28 0.81
C TYR A 22 6.59 2.78 1.09
N ILE A 23 7.39 3.16 2.09
CA ILE A 23 7.79 4.54 2.34
C ILE A 23 9.31 4.64 2.30
N ILE A 24 9.81 5.81 1.90
CA ILE A 24 11.24 6.15 2.01
C ILE A 24 11.40 7.13 3.16
N ARG A 25 12.25 6.78 4.12
CA ARG A 25 12.74 7.65 5.19
C ARG A 25 14.16 8.11 4.84
N ARG A 26 14.79 8.92 5.70
CA ARG A 26 16.13 9.49 5.40
C ARG A 26 17.20 8.42 5.17
N ASP A 27 17.11 7.31 5.88
CA ASP A 27 18.14 6.27 6.00
C ASP A 27 17.61 4.86 5.68
N GLU A 28 16.29 4.69 5.59
CA GLU A 28 15.67 3.38 5.38
C GLU A 28 14.48 3.41 4.41
N VAL A 29 14.19 2.24 3.86
CA VAL A 29 12.96 1.97 3.10
C VAL A 29 12.11 1.01 3.92
N CYS A 30 10.92 1.44 4.33
CA CYS A 30 10.00 0.57 5.05
C CYS A 30 8.99 -0.04 4.07
N ILE A 31 9.00 -1.37 3.93
CA ILE A 31 7.97 -2.09 3.20
C ILE A 31 6.74 -2.20 4.10
N LEU A 32 5.63 -1.63 3.63
CA LEU A 32 4.37 -1.63 4.37
C LEU A 32 3.49 -2.83 4.01
N ALA A 33 3.46 -3.19 2.72
CA ALA A 33 2.64 -4.31 2.25
C ALA A 33 3.13 -4.85 0.90
N LEU A 34 2.85 -6.15 0.67
CA LEU A 34 2.96 -6.80 -0.62
C LEU A 34 1.61 -7.41 -1.00
N ILE A 35 1.00 -6.91 -2.07
CA ILE A 35 -0.38 -7.20 -2.41
C ILE A 35 -0.43 -7.83 -3.80
N HIS A 36 -1.06 -9.00 -3.94
CA HIS A 36 -1.26 -9.59 -5.27
C HIS A 36 -2.23 -8.72 -6.07
N GLY A 37 -1.85 -8.30 -7.27
CA GLY A 37 -2.54 -7.34 -8.13
C GLY A 37 -3.91 -7.80 -8.63
N SER A 38 -4.20 -9.10 -8.56
CA SER A 38 -5.55 -9.63 -8.81
C SER A 38 -6.49 -9.53 -7.60
N ARG A 39 -6.00 -9.08 -6.43
CA ARG A 39 -6.87 -8.89 -5.26
C ARG A 39 -7.59 -7.56 -5.39
N ASP A 40 -8.90 -7.62 -5.17
CA ASP A 40 -9.70 -6.42 -4.95
C ASP A 40 -9.37 -5.83 -3.57
N LEU A 41 -8.68 -4.69 -3.63
CA LEU A 41 -8.28 -3.91 -2.47
C LEU A 41 -9.48 -3.37 -1.69
N GLU A 42 -10.57 -2.99 -2.38
CA GLU A 42 -11.76 -2.44 -1.74
C GLU A 42 -12.42 -3.49 -0.83
N THR A 43 -12.53 -4.72 -1.34
CA THR A 43 -13.03 -5.86 -0.55
C THR A 43 -12.13 -6.20 0.64
N LEU A 44 -10.81 -6.07 0.51
CA LEU A 44 -9.89 -6.29 1.63
C LEU A 44 -10.07 -5.23 2.73
N TRP A 45 -10.17 -3.95 2.38
CA TRP A 45 -10.40 -2.89 3.36
C TRP A 45 -11.73 -3.05 4.12
N LYS A 46 -12.80 -3.45 3.42
CA LYS A 46 -14.09 -3.76 4.06
C LYS A 46 -14.00 -4.90 5.08
N ARG A 47 -13.07 -5.85 4.92
CA ARG A 47 -12.85 -6.96 5.87
C ARG A 47 -12.06 -6.52 7.10
N GLU A 48 -11.00 -5.75 6.94
CA GLU A 48 -10.19 -5.26 8.06
C GLU A 48 -10.91 -4.20 8.90
N ALA A 49 -11.82 -3.42 8.30
CA ALA A 49 -12.65 -2.45 9.02
C ALA A 49 -13.73 -3.11 9.91
N ARG A 50 -13.89 -4.44 9.84
CA ARG A 50 -14.77 -5.16 10.76
C ARG A 50 -14.09 -5.22 12.13
N PRO A 51 -14.76 -4.79 13.22
CA PRO A 51 -14.22 -5.00 14.56
C PRO A 51 -13.95 -6.49 14.73
N ARG A 52 -12.73 -6.84 15.16
CA ARG A 52 -12.42 -8.22 15.52
C ARG A 52 -13.32 -8.60 16.71
N PRO A 53 -14.00 -9.76 16.67
CA PRO A 53 -14.81 -10.23 17.78
C PRO A 53 -13.97 -10.47 19.03
#